data_AF-A0A2D9QZB3-F1
#
_entry.id   AF-A0A2D9QZB3-F1
#
_cell.length_a   1.000
_cell.length_b   1.000
_cell.length_c   1.000
_cell.angle_alpha   90.00
_cell.angle_beta   90.00
_cell.angle_gamma   90.00
#
_symmetry.space_group_name_H-M   'P 1'
#
loop_
_entity.id
_entity.type
_entity.pdbx_description
1 polymer ?
#
loop_
_entity_poly.entity_id
_entity_poly.type
_entity_poly.pdbx_seq_one_letter_code
_entity_poly.pdbx_strand_id
1 'polypeptide(L)'
;MSKKILLLSSVIFLSSCAATNISELGDKFLDLINPSDTPTEVTDLSEEIFVAYDDSAGFTFEELEVLSNDELIEIAKEKGLEDMLKIDADGNLQNRDEIINALLEAEALLDNATQELQSLSNDALIERAEEKGMDSVVVSGELKSLSNDELIEIAKEKGMEDILVLDADGNLQNKDEVIKALTDNLIIIDEDGNIQNKDEVIEALREGAEETKVAALLLENAGITSTLYFSYDDSEIDEVATRIIIQHANFMQSNPSFNLRLEGHADERGTREYNLALGENRALNVKEVLGLYNLEDRIVVVSYGEEQPILTGSNEEAWEKNRRVEFSYY
;
A
#
# COMPACT_ATOMS: atom_id res chain seq x y z
N MET A 1 6.99 -13.24 -23.89
CA MET A 1 6.87 -12.08 -22.98
C MET A 1 5.42 -12.00 -22.54
N SER A 2 5.17 -12.05 -21.23
CA SER A 2 3.82 -11.96 -20.68
C SER A 2 3.20 -10.58 -20.97
N LYS A 3 1.87 -10.49 -21.16
CA LYS A 3 1.16 -9.21 -21.35
C LYS A 3 1.42 -8.24 -20.18
N LYS A 4 1.72 -8.76 -19.00
CA LYS A 4 2.10 -7.99 -17.79
C LYS A 4 3.38 -7.18 -18.01
N ILE A 5 4.43 -7.82 -18.55
CA ILE A 5 5.71 -7.17 -18.92
C ILE A 5 5.50 -6.13 -20.02
N LEU A 6 4.54 -6.36 -20.92
CA LEU A 6 4.20 -5.45 -22.01
C LEU A 6 3.48 -4.18 -21.49
N LEU A 7 2.60 -4.30 -20.49
CA LEU A 7 1.94 -3.16 -19.83
C LEU A 7 2.93 -2.31 -19.02
N LEU A 8 3.80 -2.95 -18.22
CA LEU A 8 4.81 -2.25 -17.44
C LEU A 8 5.81 -1.53 -18.35
N SER A 9 6.34 -2.21 -19.39
CA SER A 9 7.24 -1.58 -20.38
C SER A 9 6.57 -0.46 -21.19
N SER A 10 5.26 -0.53 -21.43
CA SER A 10 4.49 0.54 -22.08
C SER A 10 4.41 1.78 -21.19
N VAL A 11 4.15 1.61 -19.89
CA VAL A 11 4.11 2.71 -18.92
C VAL A 11 5.51 3.31 -18.71
N ILE A 12 6.56 2.47 -18.71
CA ILE A 12 7.98 2.88 -18.66
C ILE A 12 8.36 3.72 -19.89
N PHE A 13 7.89 3.35 -21.09
CA PHE A 13 8.14 4.13 -22.30
C PHE A 13 7.49 5.53 -22.23
N LEU A 14 6.29 5.65 -21.65
CA LEU A 14 5.64 6.95 -21.48
C LEU A 14 6.31 7.82 -20.41
N SER A 15 6.81 7.24 -19.32
CA SER A 15 7.54 7.97 -18.26
C SER A 15 8.92 8.46 -18.71
N SER A 16 9.64 7.66 -19.51
CA SER A 16 10.93 8.02 -20.11
C SER A 16 10.84 9.11 -21.20
N CYS A 17 9.64 9.37 -21.73
CA CYS A 17 9.41 10.38 -22.77
C CYS A 17 9.19 11.80 -22.24
N ALA A 18 9.29 12.05 -20.93
CA ALA A 18 9.18 13.40 -20.38
C ALA A 18 10.29 14.37 -20.87
N ALA A 19 11.31 13.88 -21.60
CA ALA A 19 12.46 14.66 -22.06
C ALA A 19 12.73 14.64 -23.58
N THR A 20 11.87 14.08 -24.43
CA THR A 20 12.11 14.02 -25.89
C THR A 20 11.01 14.74 -26.69
N ASN A 21 11.43 15.55 -27.66
CA ASN A 21 10.51 16.33 -28.49
C ASN A 21 9.55 15.40 -29.25
N ILE A 22 8.27 15.77 -29.30
CA ILE A 22 7.17 15.05 -29.98
C ILE A 22 7.51 14.58 -31.42
N SER A 23 8.43 15.26 -32.10
CA SER A 23 8.92 14.89 -33.43
C SER A 23 9.80 13.62 -33.44
N GLU A 24 10.64 13.38 -32.43
CA GLU A 24 11.45 12.15 -32.34
C GLU A 24 10.59 10.91 -32.02
N LEU A 25 9.49 11.12 -31.29
CA LEU A 25 8.51 10.07 -31.02
C LEU A 25 7.76 9.68 -32.29
N GLY A 26 7.38 10.67 -33.12
CA GLY A 26 6.70 10.45 -34.40
C GLY A 26 7.53 9.61 -35.39
N ASP A 27 8.84 9.88 -35.48
CA ASP A 27 9.72 9.16 -36.41
C ASP A 27 9.95 7.70 -35.96
N LYS A 28 10.11 7.45 -34.65
CA LYS A 28 10.24 6.08 -34.11
C LYS A 28 8.97 5.24 -34.29
N PHE A 29 7.78 5.85 -34.19
CA PHE A 29 6.52 5.16 -34.45
C PHE A 29 6.33 4.83 -35.94
N LEU A 30 6.88 5.65 -36.84
CA LEU A 30 6.78 5.45 -38.29
C LEU A 30 7.66 4.30 -38.79
N ASP A 31 8.85 4.13 -38.22
CA ASP A 31 9.73 3.00 -38.51
C ASP A 31 9.12 1.64 -38.09
N LEU A 32 8.27 1.64 -37.05
CA LEU A 32 7.58 0.44 -36.56
C LEU A 32 6.40 0.03 -37.46
N ILE A 33 5.75 0.99 -38.12
CA ILE A 33 4.56 0.76 -38.95
C ILE A 33 4.94 0.43 -40.39
N ASN A 34 6.13 0.85 -40.85
CA ASN A 34 6.55 0.63 -42.23
C ASN A 34 8.01 0.11 -42.32
N PRO A 35 8.26 -1.15 -41.93
CA PRO A 35 9.59 -1.73 -42.06
C PRO A 35 9.95 -1.82 -43.55
N SER A 36 10.98 -1.07 -43.97
CA SER A 36 11.51 -1.11 -45.34
C SER A 36 12.26 -2.41 -45.68
N ASP A 37 12.32 -3.35 -44.74
CA ASP A 37 13.04 -4.61 -44.90
C ASP A 37 12.10 -5.77 -45.23
N THR A 38 12.55 -6.60 -46.18
CA THR A 38 11.82 -7.78 -46.64
C THR A 38 11.61 -8.79 -45.50
N PRO A 39 10.44 -9.45 -45.41
CA PRO A 39 10.15 -10.36 -44.31
C PRO A 39 11.11 -11.54 -44.34
N THR A 40 11.96 -11.65 -43.33
CA THR A 40 12.82 -12.83 -43.15
C THR A 40 12.05 -13.82 -42.29
N GLU A 41 11.78 -15.00 -42.88
CA GLU A 41 11.24 -16.23 -42.30
C GLU A 41 10.22 -16.12 -41.15
N VAL A 42 8.96 -16.35 -41.53
CA VAL A 42 7.87 -16.67 -40.60
C VAL A 42 8.20 -17.99 -39.91
N THR A 43 8.65 -17.94 -38.66
CA THR A 43 8.58 -19.09 -37.76
C THR A 43 7.11 -19.42 -37.55
N ASP A 44 6.75 -20.65 -37.87
CA ASP A 44 5.43 -21.24 -37.74
C ASP A 44 4.89 -21.04 -36.31
N LEU A 45 3.88 -20.17 -36.16
CA LEU A 45 3.22 -19.82 -34.89
C LEU A 45 2.11 -20.82 -34.52
N SER A 46 2.13 -22.03 -35.07
CA SER A 46 1.02 -22.99 -34.95
C SER A 46 1.00 -23.82 -33.66
N GLU A 47 1.84 -23.52 -32.69
CA GLU A 47 1.72 -24.07 -31.33
C GLU A 47 1.79 -22.93 -30.32
N GLU A 48 0.75 -22.07 -30.32
CA GLU A 48 0.32 -21.47 -29.08
C GLU A 48 -0.04 -22.60 -28.12
N ILE A 49 0.95 -23.05 -27.36
CA ILE A 49 0.73 -23.68 -26.07
C ILE A 49 -0.18 -22.71 -25.33
N PHE A 50 -1.45 -23.07 -25.24
CA PHE A 50 -2.43 -22.49 -24.34
C PHE A 50 -1.89 -22.72 -22.92
N VAL A 51 -0.90 -21.91 -22.51
CA VAL A 51 -0.52 -21.79 -21.12
C VAL A 51 -1.72 -21.10 -20.49
N ALA A 52 -2.44 -21.86 -19.67
CA ALA A 52 -3.48 -21.33 -18.83
C ALA A 52 -2.95 -20.04 -18.20
N TYR A 53 -3.66 -18.93 -18.44
CA TYR A 53 -3.49 -17.75 -17.62
C TYR A 53 -3.80 -18.22 -16.20
N ASP A 54 -2.76 -18.29 -15.37
CA ASP A 54 -3.00 -18.26 -13.95
C ASP A 54 -3.49 -16.84 -13.67
N ASP A 55 -4.71 -16.73 -13.17
CA ASP A 55 -5.33 -15.46 -12.76
C ASP A 55 -4.64 -14.89 -11.50
N SER A 56 -3.49 -15.44 -11.10
CA SER A 56 -2.61 -14.83 -10.12
C SER A 56 -2.00 -13.56 -10.74
N ALA A 57 -2.18 -12.42 -10.09
CA ALA A 57 -1.50 -11.18 -10.45
C ALA A 57 0.04 -11.33 -10.37
N GLY A 58 0.49 -12.38 -9.67
CA GLY A 58 1.78 -13.11 -9.67
C GLY A 58 2.80 -12.87 -10.78
N PHE A 59 4.02 -12.44 -10.45
CA PHE A 59 5.23 -12.84 -11.15
C PHE A 59 5.65 -14.26 -10.71
N THR A 60 6.16 -15.08 -11.64
CA THR A 60 6.82 -16.35 -11.25
C THR A 60 8.32 -16.16 -11.05
N PHE A 61 8.96 -17.10 -10.34
CA PHE A 61 10.42 -17.10 -10.18
C PHE A 61 11.13 -17.08 -11.53
N GLU A 62 10.67 -17.91 -12.48
CA GLU A 62 11.25 -17.97 -13.84
C GLU A 62 11.05 -16.67 -14.62
N GLU A 63 9.95 -15.95 -14.39
CA GLU A 63 9.70 -14.65 -15.03
C GLU A 63 10.64 -13.57 -14.48
N LEU A 64 10.93 -13.57 -13.18
CA LEU A 64 11.86 -12.62 -12.56
C LEU A 64 13.33 -12.97 -12.84
N GLU A 65 13.66 -14.26 -12.94
CA GLU A 65 15.03 -14.73 -13.19
C GLU A 65 15.56 -14.29 -14.56
N VAL A 66 14.69 -14.15 -15.56
CA VAL A 66 15.07 -13.73 -16.92
C VAL A 66 15.22 -12.21 -17.09
N LEU A 67 14.78 -11.40 -16.13
CA LEU A 67 14.84 -9.94 -16.21
C LEU A 67 16.28 -9.42 -16.11
N SER A 68 16.56 -8.27 -16.71
CA SER A 68 17.83 -7.58 -16.48
C SER A 68 17.95 -7.09 -15.02
N ASN A 69 19.17 -6.75 -14.59
CA ASN A 69 19.36 -6.16 -13.27
C ASN A 69 18.63 -4.82 -13.13
N ASP A 70 18.61 -4.02 -14.20
CA ASP A 70 17.93 -2.72 -14.22
C ASP A 70 16.41 -2.89 -14.05
N GLU A 71 15.81 -3.84 -14.76
CA GLU A 71 14.36 -4.15 -14.63
C GLU A 71 14.02 -4.64 -13.23
N LEU A 72 14.83 -5.52 -12.62
CA LEU A 72 14.60 -5.96 -11.24
C LEU A 72 14.76 -4.83 -10.23
N ILE A 73 15.73 -3.94 -10.43
CA ILE A 73 15.92 -2.77 -9.57
C ILE A 73 14.71 -1.85 -9.65
N GLU A 74 14.18 -1.59 -10.85
CA GLU A 74 12.99 -0.75 -11.02
C GLU A 74 11.77 -1.36 -10.36
N ILE A 75 11.50 -2.66 -10.59
CA ILE A 75 10.38 -3.36 -9.95
C ILE A 75 10.54 -3.35 -8.42
N ALA A 76 11.75 -3.60 -7.89
CA ALA A 76 12.01 -3.55 -6.46
C ALA A 76 11.73 -2.15 -5.88
N LYS A 77 12.10 -1.07 -6.58
CA LYS A 77 11.80 0.30 -6.14
C LYS A 77 10.31 0.61 -6.16
N GLU A 78 9.61 0.21 -7.21
CA GLU A 78 8.15 0.36 -7.32
C GLU A 78 7.43 -0.38 -6.18
N LYS A 79 7.94 -1.56 -5.81
CA LYS A 79 7.44 -2.36 -4.69
C LYS A 79 7.99 -1.94 -3.32
N GLY A 80 8.71 -0.81 -3.23
CA GLY A 80 9.24 -0.27 -1.96
C GLY A 80 10.41 -1.06 -1.35
N LEU A 81 11.02 -2.00 -2.08
CA LEU A 81 12.16 -2.82 -1.63
C LEU A 81 13.52 -2.17 -1.92
N GLU A 82 13.59 -0.85 -2.07
CA GLU A 82 14.83 -0.14 -2.44
C GLU A 82 15.96 -0.36 -1.43
N ASP A 83 15.63 -0.38 -0.13
CA ASP A 83 16.59 -0.59 0.96
C ASP A 83 17.26 -1.97 0.93
N MET A 84 16.64 -2.96 0.26
CA MET A 84 17.24 -4.28 0.10
C MET A 84 18.28 -4.33 -1.01
N LEU A 85 18.33 -3.35 -1.93
CA LEU A 85 19.18 -3.41 -3.11
C LEU A 85 20.66 -3.23 -2.74
N LYS A 86 21.47 -4.26 -3.00
CA LYS A 86 22.94 -4.19 -2.87
C LYS A 86 23.54 -4.04 -4.26
N ILE A 87 23.86 -2.82 -4.64
CA ILE A 87 24.42 -2.49 -5.96
C ILE A 87 25.92 -2.24 -5.84
N ASP A 88 26.72 -2.82 -6.73
CA ASP A 88 28.16 -2.55 -6.79
C ASP A 88 28.49 -1.21 -7.46
N ALA A 89 29.78 -0.84 -7.49
CA ALA A 89 30.24 0.41 -8.09
C ALA A 89 30.02 0.47 -9.62
N ASP A 90 29.77 -0.68 -10.26
CA ASP A 90 29.53 -0.82 -11.69
C ASP A 90 28.03 -0.85 -12.02
N GLY A 91 27.15 -0.74 -11.02
CA GLY A 91 25.69 -0.71 -11.18
C GLY A 91 25.01 -2.09 -11.17
N ASN A 92 25.72 -3.17 -10.88
CA ASN A 92 25.14 -4.51 -10.89
C ASN A 92 24.53 -4.87 -9.53
N LEU A 93 23.38 -5.57 -9.58
CA LEU A 93 22.69 -6.09 -8.41
C LEU A 93 23.43 -7.33 -7.86
N GLN A 94 24.06 -7.18 -6.70
CA GLN A 94 24.84 -8.22 -6.03
C GLN A 94 23.97 -9.25 -5.31
N ASN A 95 22.75 -8.87 -4.92
CA ASN A 95 21.82 -9.73 -4.19
C ASN A 95 20.55 -10.04 -4.98
N ARG A 96 20.73 -10.35 -6.27
CA ARG A 96 19.65 -10.66 -7.20
C ARG A 96 18.67 -11.70 -6.68
N ASP A 97 19.16 -12.85 -6.21
CA ASP A 97 18.31 -13.93 -5.71
C ASP A 97 17.52 -13.52 -4.45
N GLU A 98 18.09 -12.68 -3.59
CA GLU A 98 17.40 -12.14 -2.41
C GLU A 98 16.22 -11.25 -2.83
N ILE A 99 16.42 -10.39 -3.84
CA ILE A 99 15.38 -9.50 -4.36
C ILE A 99 14.27 -10.27 -5.05
N ILE A 100 14.61 -11.27 -5.87
CA ILE A 100 13.61 -12.12 -6.54
C ILE A 100 12.73 -12.80 -5.50
N ASN A 101 13.33 -13.41 -4.46
CA ASN A 101 12.55 -14.07 -3.41
C ASN A 101 11.68 -13.09 -2.63
N ALA A 102 12.19 -11.89 -2.32
CA ALA A 102 11.42 -10.87 -1.60
C ALA A 102 10.23 -10.35 -2.42
N LEU A 103 10.39 -10.19 -3.74
CA LEU A 103 9.30 -9.83 -4.63
C LEU A 103 8.20 -10.90 -4.65
N LEU A 104 8.59 -12.16 -4.78
CA LEU A 104 7.64 -13.29 -4.73
C LEU A 104 6.93 -13.39 -3.38
N GLU A 105 7.64 -13.12 -2.28
CA GLU A 105 7.07 -13.17 -0.94
C GLU A 105 6.09 -12.01 -0.71
N ALA A 106 6.44 -10.79 -1.13
CA ALA A 106 5.54 -9.64 -1.07
C ALA A 106 4.23 -9.90 -1.82
N GLU A 107 4.34 -10.51 -2.99
CA GLU A 107 3.19 -10.85 -3.82
C GLU A 107 2.33 -11.96 -3.20
N ALA A 108 2.95 -13.03 -2.68
CA ALA A 108 2.22 -14.08 -1.97
C ALA A 108 1.49 -13.54 -0.72
N LEU A 109 2.10 -12.59 -0.01
CA LEU A 109 1.47 -11.92 1.13
C LEU A 109 0.27 -11.07 0.72
N LEU A 110 0.33 -10.44 -0.45
CA LEU A 110 -0.75 -9.63 -1.01
C LEU A 110 -1.91 -10.49 -1.50
N ASP A 111 -1.62 -11.61 -2.14
CA ASP A 111 -2.65 -12.57 -2.58
C ASP A 111 -3.42 -13.14 -1.38
N ASN A 112 -2.70 -13.51 -0.31
CA ASN A 112 -3.34 -13.96 0.93
C ASN A 112 -4.22 -12.86 1.56
N ALA A 113 -3.73 -11.61 1.62
CA ALA A 113 -4.52 -10.48 2.12
C ALA A 113 -5.77 -10.23 1.27
N THR A 114 -5.67 -10.35 -0.05
CA THR A 114 -6.79 -10.19 -0.98
C THR A 114 -7.85 -11.28 -0.75
N GLN A 115 -7.43 -12.53 -0.56
CA GLN A 115 -8.34 -13.64 -0.23
C GLN A 115 -9.04 -13.42 1.11
N GLU A 116 -8.31 -12.93 2.12
CA GLU A 116 -8.89 -12.58 3.42
C GLU A 116 -9.95 -11.49 3.26
N LEU A 117 -9.64 -10.38 2.57
CA LEU A 117 -10.57 -9.28 2.30
C LEU A 117 -11.83 -9.76 1.55
N GLN A 118 -11.67 -10.61 0.53
CA GLN A 118 -12.80 -11.17 -0.22
C GLN A 118 -13.73 -12.02 0.68
N SER A 119 -13.19 -12.66 1.72
CA SER A 119 -13.94 -13.51 2.64
C SER A 119 -14.66 -12.76 3.76
N LEU A 120 -14.34 -11.48 3.99
CA LEU A 120 -14.95 -10.66 5.05
C LEU A 120 -16.42 -10.35 4.76
N SER A 121 -17.18 -10.12 5.84
CA SER A 121 -18.52 -9.54 5.75
C SER A 121 -18.47 -8.10 5.28
N ASN A 122 -19.57 -7.60 4.73
CA ASN A 122 -19.67 -6.20 4.31
C ASN A 122 -19.41 -5.25 5.49
N ASP A 123 -19.96 -5.54 6.67
CA ASP A 123 -19.71 -4.73 7.89
C ASP A 123 -18.21 -4.67 8.25
N ALA A 124 -17.50 -5.80 8.18
CA ALA A 124 -16.07 -5.87 8.51
C ALA A 124 -15.18 -5.21 7.44
N LEU A 125 -15.64 -5.19 6.17
CA LEU A 125 -14.97 -4.44 5.11
C LEU A 125 -15.15 -2.95 5.28
N ILE A 126 -16.34 -2.50 5.70
CA ILE A 126 -16.62 -1.10 6.01
C ILE A 126 -15.72 -0.65 7.16
N GLU A 127 -15.66 -1.41 8.25
CA GLU A 127 -14.81 -1.09 9.40
C GLU A 127 -13.33 -0.94 9.01
N ARG A 128 -12.78 -1.89 8.24
CA ARG A 128 -11.39 -1.80 7.74
C ARG A 128 -11.15 -0.61 6.81
N ALA A 129 -12.13 -0.30 5.96
CA ALA A 129 -12.05 0.83 5.05
C ALA A 129 -12.08 2.16 5.82
N GLU A 130 -12.93 2.28 6.84
CA GLU A 130 -12.98 3.43 7.74
C GLU A 130 -11.66 3.59 8.52
N GLU A 131 -11.06 2.50 9.01
CA GLU A 131 -9.73 2.53 9.65
C GLU A 131 -8.62 3.06 8.72
N LYS A 132 -8.75 2.81 7.41
CA LYS A 132 -7.85 3.31 6.37
C LYS A 132 -8.24 4.71 5.85
N GLY A 133 -9.23 5.36 6.47
CA GLY A 133 -9.64 6.73 6.15
C GLY A 133 -10.54 6.84 4.92
N MET A 134 -11.15 5.74 4.46
CA MET A 134 -12.24 5.82 3.48
C MET A 134 -13.51 6.31 4.19
N ASP A 135 -14.10 7.38 3.69
CA ASP A 135 -15.35 7.90 4.24
C ASP A 135 -16.50 6.97 3.86
N SER A 136 -17.27 6.55 4.88
CA SER A 136 -18.52 5.87 4.66
C SER A 136 -19.60 6.86 4.23
N VAL A 137 -20.44 6.41 3.28
CA VAL A 137 -21.74 6.98 2.91
C VAL A 137 -21.76 7.95 1.72
N VAL A 138 -22.11 7.40 0.56
CA VAL A 138 -23.20 7.97 -0.26
C VAL A 138 -24.10 6.83 -0.75
N VAL A 139 -25.42 6.97 -0.57
CA VAL A 139 -26.39 6.08 -1.21
C VAL A 139 -26.24 6.25 -2.72
N SER A 140 -25.90 5.19 -3.45
CA SER A 140 -25.61 5.23 -4.91
C SER A 140 -26.66 5.98 -5.75
N GLY A 141 -27.90 6.02 -5.27
CA GLY A 141 -29.01 6.74 -5.89
C GLY A 141 -28.87 8.27 -5.85
N GLU A 142 -28.23 8.84 -4.81
CA GLU A 142 -28.14 10.29 -4.64
C GLU A 142 -27.20 10.91 -5.69
N LEU A 143 -25.95 10.43 -5.80
CA LEU A 143 -24.96 10.95 -6.77
C LEU A 143 -25.38 10.78 -8.23
N LYS A 144 -25.97 9.64 -8.61
CA LYS A 144 -26.43 9.41 -9.99
C LYS A 144 -27.65 10.25 -10.36
N SER A 145 -28.41 10.70 -9.36
CA SER A 145 -29.57 11.57 -9.54
C SER A 145 -29.21 13.06 -9.64
N LEU A 146 -27.99 13.44 -9.25
CA LEU A 146 -27.55 14.83 -9.29
C LEU A 146 -27.52 15.37 -10.73
N SER A 147 -27.94 16.63 -10.83
CA SER A 147 -27.82 17.44 -12.03
C SER A 147 -26.35 17.75 -12.32
N ASN A 148 -26.07 18.12 -13.57
CA ASN A 148 -24.70 18.47 -13.98
C ASN A 148 -24.19 19.70 -13.21
N ASP A 149 -25.07 20.65 -12.87
CA ASP A 149 -24.72 21.84 -12.11
C ASP A 149 -24.31 21.50 -10.66
N GLU A 150 -25.03 20.59 -10.01
CA GLU A 150 -24.71 20.11 -8.66
C GLU A 150 -23.37 19.35 -8.63
N LEU A 151 -23.10 18.52 -9.64
CA LEU A 151 -21.81 17.81 -9.73
C LEU A 151 -20.63 18.77 -9.93
N ILE A 152 -20.82 19.82 -10.73
CA ILE A 152 -19.81 20.86 -10.93
C ILE A 152 -19.55 21.63 -9.62
N GLU A 153 -20.59 21.96 -8.86
CA GLU A 153 -20.47 22.67 -7.59
C GLU A 153 -19.73 21.82 -6.54
N ILE A 154 -20.10 20.55 -6.40
CA ILE A 154 -19.43 19.61 -5.47
C ILE A 154 -17.97 19.40 -5.87
N ALA A 155 -17.68 19.22 -7.17
CA ALA A 155 -16.31 19.08 -7.65
C ALA A 155 -15.46 20.31 -7.32
N LYS A 156 -16.02 21.53 -7.48
CA LYS A 156 -15.35 22.77 -7.07
C LYS A 156 -15.11 22.87 -5.57
N GLU A 157 -16.11 22.51 -4.75
CA GLU A 157 -15.98 22.52 -3.30
C GLU A 157 -14.89 21.55 -2.81
N LYS A 158 -14.78 20.39 -3.44
CA LYS A 158 -13.72 19.40 -3.19
C LYS A 158 -12.38 19.72 -3.89
N GLY A 159 -12.28 20.84 -4.60
CA GLY A 159 -11.05 21.25 -5.30
C GLY A 159 -10.68 20.42 -6.54
N MET A 160 -11.62 19.64 -7.08
CA MET A 160 -11.45 18.83 -8.29
C MET A 160 -11.84 19.60 -9.55
N GLU A 161 -11.38 20.83 -9.71
CA GLU A 161 -11.75 21.68 -10.85
C GLU A 161 -11.12 21.19 -12.16
N ASP A 162 -9.94 20.58 -12.05
CA ASP A 162 -9.11 20.14 -13.18
C ASP A 162 -9.73 18.97 -13.97
N ILE A 163 -10.61 18.18 -13.34
CA ILE A 163 -11.28 17.06 -14.00
C ILE A 163 -12.53 17.50 -14.78
N LEU A 164 -13.05 18.71 -14.59
CA LEU A 164 -14.29 19.14 -15.24
C LEU A 164 -14.08 19.47 -16.72
N VAL A 165 -14.71 18.70 -17.62
CA VAL A 165 -14.74 19.00 -19.06
C VAL A 165 -16.09 19.59 -19.42
N LEU A 166 -16.12 20.89 -19.69
CA LEU A 166 -17.32 21.64 -20.06
C LEU A 166 -17.35 21.95 -21.57
N ASP A 167 -18.53 21.88 -22.18
CA ASP A 167 -18.74 22.37 -23.54
C ASP A 167 -18.86 23.91 -23.60
N ALA A 168 -19.00 24.45 -24.81
CA ALA A 168 -19.16 25.89 -25.04
C ALA A 168 -20.45 26.48 -24.42
N ASP A 169 -21.42 25.62 -24.10
CA ASP A 169 -22.69 25.98 -23.47
C ASP A 169 -22.66 25.79 -21.94
N GLY A 170 -21.53 25.31 -21.38
CA GLY A 170 -21.31 25.11 -19.95
C GLY A 170 -21.77 23.76 -19.41
N ASN A 171 -22.17 22.80 -20.26
CA ASN A 171 -22.60 21.48 -19.80
C ASN A 171 -21.41 20.55 -19.57
N LEU A 172 -21.52 19.72 -18.53
CA LEU A 172 -20.55 18.67 -18.23
C LEU A 172 -20.56 17.55 -19.27
N GLN A 173 -19.46 17.40 -19.99
CA GLN A 173 -19.26 16.39 -21.04
C GLN A 173 -18.74 15.07 -20.47
N ASN A 174 -18.01 15.10 -19.34
CA ASN A 174 -17.42 13.92 -18.71
C ASN A 174 -18.09 13.57 -17.37
N LYS A 175 -19.43 13.55 -17.35
CA LYS A 175 -20.22 13.28 -16.14
C LYS A 175 -19.78 12.01 -15.40
N ASP A 176 -19.56 10.92 -16.12
CA ASP A 176 -19.21 9.64 -15.52
C ASP A 176 -17.81 9.64 -14.88
N GLU A 177 -16.85 10.36 -15.47
CA GLU A 177 -15.48 10.50 -14.93
C GLU A 177 -15.48 11.36 -13.66
N VAL A 178 -16.26 12.45 -13.65
CA VAL A 178 -16.41 13.31 -12.48
C VAL A 178 -17.10 12.56 -11.34
N ILE A 179 -18.15 11.80 -11.64
CA ILE A 179 -18.80 10.96 -10.64
C ILE A 179 -17.80 9.94 -10.09
N LYS A 180 -17.03 9.28 -10.96
CA LYS A 180 -16.00 8.32 -10.55
C LYS A 180 -15.00 8.96 -9.58
N ALA A 181 -14.39 10.08 -9.96
CA ALA A 181 -13.43 10.79 -9.11
C ALA A 181 -14.03 11.31 -7.80
N LEU A 182 -15.29 11.75 -7.81
CA LEU A 182 -16.00 12.16 -6.59
C LEU A 182 -16.30 10.97 -5.66
N THR A 183 -16.41 9.77 -6.23
CA THR A 183 -16.59 8.50 -5.51
C THR A 183 -15.31 7.72 -5.27
N ASP A 184 -14.17 8.17 -5.80
CA ASP A 184 -12.88 7.55 -5.52
C ASP A 184 -12.65 7.64 -4.01
N ASN A 185 -12.27 6.52 -3.40
CA ASN A 185 -12.16 6.31 -1.94
C ASN A 185 -13.47 6.38 -1.13
N LEU A 186 -14.65 6.36 -1.76
CA LEU A 186 -15.93 6.25 -1.03
C LEU A 186 -16.46 4.82 -0.99
N ILE A 187 -17.12 4.48 0.12
CA ILE A 187 -17.87 3.23 0.25
C ILE A 187 -19.32 3.49 -0.19
N ILE A 188 -19.73 2.85 -1.28
CA ILE A 188 -21.08 2.99 -1.85
C ILE A 188 -21.94 1.83 -1.35
N ILE A 189 -23.02 2.16 -0.65
CA ILE A 189 -23.91 1.18 -0.01
C ILE A 189 -25.33 1.31 -0.60
N ASP A 190 -26.07 0.20 -0.70
CA ASP A 190 -27.50 0.19 -1.02
C ASP A 190 -28.40 0.42 0.21
N GLU A 191 -29.71 0.48 -0.01
CA GLU A 191 -30.71 0.65 1.06
C GLU A 191 -30.73 -0.52 2.06
N ASP A 192 -30.19 -1.67 1.67
CA ASP A 192 -30.14 -2.90 2.46
C ASP A 192 -28.79 -3.07 3.22
N GLY A 193 -27.85 -2.13 3.06
CA GLY A 193 -26.55 -2.17 3.74
C GLY A 193 -25.44 -2.92 2.97
N ASN A 194 -25.63 -3.28 1.71
CA ASN A 194 -24.61 -3.98 0.92
C ASN A 194 -23.72 -3.02 0.15
N ILE A 195 -22.43 -3.34 0.11
CA ILE A 195 -21.42 -2.59 -0.66
C ILE A 195 -21.64 -2.85 -2.16
N GLN A 196 -21.89 -1.80 -2.93
CA GLN A 196 -22.09 -1.85 -4.38
C GLN A 196 -20.76 -1.84 -5.15
N ASN A 197 -19.76 -1.14 -4.63
CA ASN A 197 -18.40 -1.05 -5.18
C ASN A 197 -17.43 -1.96 -4.41
N LYS A 198 -17.83 -3.21 -4.19
CA LYS A 198 -17.08 -4.13 -3.32
C LYS A 198 -15.67 -4.41 -3.87
N ASP A 199 -15.54 -4.58 -5.18
CA ASP A 199 -14.26 -4.88 -5.82
C ASP A 199 -13.31 -3.66 -5.70
N GLU A 200 -13.83 -2.44 -5.90
CA GLU A 200 -13.05 -1.21 -5.75
C GLU A 200 -12.60 -0.99 -4.30
N VAL A 201 -13.47 -1.28 -3.32
CA VAL A 201 -13.11 -1.21 -1.89
C VAL A 201 -12.03 -2.23 -1.55
N ILE A 202 -12.12 -3.46 -2.10
CA ILE A 202 -11.11 -4.49 -1.87
C ILE A 202 -9.77 -4.10 -2.49
N GLU A 203 -9.75 -3.55 -3.72
CA GLU A 203 -8.49 -3.09 -4.34
C GLU A 203 -7.88 -1.92 -3.58
N ALA A 204 -8.67 -0.93 -3.13
CA ALA A 204 -8.15 0.17 -2.30
C ALA A 204 -7.56 -0.33 -0.96
N LEU A 205 -8.24 -1.29 -0.31
CA LEU A 205 -7.73 -1.94 0.89
C LEU A 205 -6.48 -2.79 0.63
N ARG A 206 -6.39 -3.40 -0.56
CA ARG A 206 -5.24 -4.21 -1.00
C ARG A 206 -4.02 -3.32 -1.22
N GLU A 207 -4.15 -2.19 -1.91
CA GLU A 207 -3.05 -1.24 -2.12
C GLU A 207 -2.47 -0.78 -0.77
N GLY A 208 -3.33 -0.39 0.18
CA GLY A 208 -2.90 -0.04 1.53
C GLY A 208 -2.36 -1.23 2.35
N ALA A 209 -2.74 -2.47 2.01
CA ALA A 209 -2.18 -3.68 2.60
C ALA A 209 -0.80 -4.00 2.00
N GLU A 210 -0.56 -3.68 0.73
CA GLU A 210 0.74 -3.85 0.07
C GLU A 210 1.82 -3.05 0.78
N GLU A 211 1.57 -1.76 1.04
CA GLU A 211 2.50 -0.91 1.79
C GLU A 211 2.80 -1.46 3.18
N THR A 212 1.77 -1.94 3.89
CA THR A 212 1.91 -2.52 5.23
C THR A 212 2.73 -3.81 5.21
N LYS A 213 2.49 -4.68 4.22
CA LYS A 213 3.19 -5.98 4.07
C LYS A 213 4.65 -5.79 3.64
N VAL A 214 4.92 -4.85 2.74
CA VAL A 214 6.28 -4.50 2.33
C VAL A 214 7.06 -3.98 3.54
N ALA A 215 6.49 -3.09 4.34
CA ALA A 215 7.13 -2.62 5.57
C ALA A 215 7.47 -3.79 6.52
N ALA A 216 6.54 -4.75 6.70
CA ALA A 216 6.78 -5.92 7.53
C ALA A 216 7.95 -6.78 7.01
N LEU A 217 8.02 -7.02 5.69
CA LEU A 217 9.14 -7.75 5.07
C LEU A 217 10.49 -7.05 5.26
N LEU A 218 10.51 -5.73 5.08
CA LEU A 218 11.73 -4.95 5.27
C LEU A 218 12.21 -4.98 6.72
N LEU A 219 11.29 -4.87 7.68
CA LEU A 219 11.60 -4.97 9.11
C LEU A 219 12.15 -6.35 9.46
N GLU A 220 11.53 -7.43 8.96
CA GLU A 220 11.98 -8.80 9.18
C GLU A 220 13.39 -9.02 8.62
N ASN A 221 13.64 -8.57 7.39
CA ASN A 221 14.96 -8.67 6.77
C ASN A 221 16.02 -7.87 7.52
N ALA A 222 15.65 -6.67 8.01
CA ALA A 222 16.51 -5.85 8.85
C ALA A 222 16.68 -6.41 10.28
N GLY A 223 15.93 -7.44 10.67
CA GLY A 223 15.93 -8.01 12.02
C GLY A 223 15.36 -7.08 13.09
N ILE A 224 14.51 -6.13 12.68
CA ILE A 224 13.88 -5.14 13.57
C ILE A 224 12.57 -5.73 14.08
N THR A 225 12.41 -5.78 15.41
CA THR A 225 11.15 -6.24 16.03
C THR A 225 10.09 -5.16 15.96
N SER A 226 8.85 -5.50 15.60
CA SER A 226 7.72 -4.56 15.56
C SER A 226 7.03 -4.37 16.91
N THR A 227 7.57 -4.89 18.00
CA THR A 227 6.93 -4.86 19.32
C THR A 227 7.93 -4.52 20.41
N LEU A 228 7.56 -3.56 21.26
CA LEU A 228 8.30 -3.17 22.44
C LEU A 228 7.51 -3.52 23.71
N TYR A 229 8.14 -4.26 24.63
CA TYR A 229 7.50 -4.72 25.87
C TYR A 229 7.84 -3.84 27.07
N PHE A 230 6.92 -3.80 28.05
CA PHE A 230 7.04 -2.99 29.25
C PHE A 230 6.88 -3.81 30.53
N SER A 231 7.51 -3.31 31.60
CA SER A 231 7.33 -3.81 32.96
C SER A 231 5.91 -3.50 33.49
N TYR A 232 5.53 -4.17 34.57
CA TYR A 232 4.26 -3.93 35.24
C TYR A 232 4.17 -2.48 35.74
N ASP A 233 3.04 -1.84 35.45
CA ASP A 233 2.74 -0.46 35.84
C ASP A 233 3.78 0.58 35.41
N ASP A 234 4.47 0.29 34.30
CA ASP A 234 5.59 1.07 33.81
C ASP A 234 5.35 1.55 32.37
N SER A 235 5.86 2.74 32.09
CA SER A 235 5.90 3.37 30.77
C SER A 235 7.27 3.97 30.45
N GLU A 236 8.27 3.83 31.34
CA GLU A 236 9.61 4.36 31.12
C GLU A 236 10.33 3.64 29.98
N ILE A 237 11.16 4.38 29.24
CA ILE A 237 11.97 3.85 28.15
C ILE A 237 13.36 3.53 28.70
N ASP A 238 13.67 2.25 28.82
CA ASP A 238 15.00 1.79 29.24
C ASP A 238 16.02 1.80 28.07
N GLU A 239 17.26 1.40 28.35
CA GLU A 239 18.32 1.36 27.32
C GLU A 239 18.04 0.31 26.23
N VAL A 240 17.36 -0.79 26.54
CA VAL A 240 17.01 -1.82 25.57
C VAL A 240 15.94 -1.30 24.63
N ALA A 241 14.89 -0.70 25.18
CA ALA A 241 13.81 -0.04 24.47
C ALA A 241 14.35 1.07 23.56
N THR A 242 15.23 1.92 24.09
CA THR A 242 15.88 2.99 23.33
C THR A 242 16.55 2.44 22.06
N ARG A 243 17.27 1.32 22.15
CA ARG A 243 17.93 0.72 20.98
C ARG A 243 16.95 0.22 19.92
N ILE A 244 15.82 -0.33 20.34
CA ILE A 244 14.76 -0.77 19.41
C ILE A 244 14.14 0.44 18.73
N ILE A 245 13.79 1.48 19.49
CA ILE A 245 13.20 2.71 18.94
C ILE A 245 14.14 3.38 17.93
N ILE A 246 15.45 3.39 18.19
CA ILE A 246 16.45 3.94 17.25
C ILE A 246 16.49 3.13 15.94
N GLN A 247 16.29 1.81 15.97
CA GLN A 247 16.20 1.01 14.75
C GLN A 247 14.99 1.42 13.91
N HIS A 248 13.82 1.63 14.53
CA HIS A 248 12.65 2.16 13.84
C HIS A 248 12.87 3.58 13.32
N ALA A 249 13.56 4.44 14.07
CA ALA A 249 13.88 5.79 13.61
C ALA A 249 14.73 5.77 12.33
N ASN A 250 15.78 4.94 12.30
CA ASN A 250 16.62 4.76 11.12
C ASN A 250 15.82 4.18 9.95
N PHE A 251 14.99 3.17 10.21
CA PHE A 251 14.11 2.57 9.21
C PHE A 251 13.19 3.62 8.57
N MET A 252 12.51 4.44 9.37
CA MET A 252 11.64 5.51 8.86
C MET A 252 12.39 6.63 8.13
N GLN A 253 13.66 6.88 8.49
CA GLN A 253 14.48 7.85 7.78
C GLN A 253 14.90 7.35 6.39
N SER A 254 15.21 6.06 6.25
CA SER A 254 15.50 5.45 4.95
C SER A 254 14.25 5.29 4.09
N ASN A 255 13.08 5.11 4.72
CA ASN A 255 11.81 4.87 4.03
C ASN A 255 10.83 6.04 4.27
N PRO A 256 10.93 7.16 3.51
CA PRO A 256 10.13 8.36 3.74
C PRO A 256 8.63 8.19 3.41
N SER A 257 8.27 7.17 2.64
CA SER A 257 6.87 6.87 2.26
C SER A 257 6.02 6.35 3.42
N PHE A 258 6.60 5.60 4.37
CA PHE A 258 5.81 4.99 5.44
C PHE A 258 5.45 5.95 6.56
N ASN A 259 4.22 5.90 7.05
CA ASN A 259 3.84 6.47 8.33
C ASN A 259 3.82 5.38 9.40
N LEU A 260 3.82 5.80 10.67
CA LEU A 260 3.86 4.89 11.80
C LEU A 260 2.71 5.19 12.76
N ARG A 261 1.93 4.17 13.07
CA ARG A 261 0.99 4.16 14.17
C ARG A 261 1.59 3.39 15.34
N LEU A 262 1.71 4.06 16.48
CA LEU A 262 2.13 3.45 17.74
C LEU A 262 0.89 3.02 18.50
N GLU A 263 0.75 1.71 18.69
CA GLU A 263 -0.42 1.11 19.32
C GLU A 263 -0.06 0.67 20.75
N GLY A 264 -0.59 1.39 21.74
CA GLY A 264 -0.28 1.16 23.14
C GLY A 264 -1.28 0.24 23.83
N HIS A 265 -0.76 -0.85 24.43
CA HIS A 265 -1.54 -1.87 25.12
C HIS A 265 -1.14 -2.02 26.59
N ALA A 266 -2.09 -2.50 27.40
CA ALA A 266 -1.91 -2.84 28.80
C ALA A 266 -2.51 -4.22 29.11
N ASP A 267 -2.12 -4.79 30.24
CA ASP A 267 -2.73 -6.03 30.72
C ASP A 267 -4.07 -5.77 31.43
N GLU A 268 -4.86 -6.83 31.64
CA GLU A 268 -6.23 -6.75 32.19
C GLU A 268 -6.33 -6.27 33.65
N ARG A 269 -5.21 -5.99 34.31
CA ARG A 269 -5.22 -5.59 35.73
C ARG A 269 -5.38 -4.08 35.83
N GLY A 270 -6.55 -3.65 36.29
CA GLY A 270 -6.82 -2.25 36.53
C GLY A 270 -8.25 -1.89 36.16
N THR A 271 -8.52 -0.60 36.06
CA THR A 271 -9.73 -0.11 35.40
C THR A 271 -9.44 0.11 33.92
N ARG A 272 -10.42 -0.12 33.06
CA ARG A 272 -10.34 0.15 31.63
C ARG A 272 -9.73 1.52 31.30
N GLU A 273 -10.20 2.58 31.96
CA GLU A 273 -9.73 3.94 31.74
C GLU A 273 -8.26 4.14 32.14
N TYR A 274 -7.81 3.40 33.15
CA TYR A 274 -6.41 3.41 33.59
C TYR A 274 -5.53 2.74 32.54
N ASN A 275 -5.95 1.57 32.06
CA ASN A 275 -5.23 0.81 31.05
C ASN A 275 -5.16 1.54 29.71
N LEU A 276 -6.21 2.27 29.35
CA LEU A 276 -6.20 3.16 28.18
C LEU A 276 -5.17 4.28 28.34
N ALA A 277 -5.16 4.98 29.49
CA ALA A 277 -4.19 6.03 29.75
C ALA A 277 -2.74 5.48 29.84
N LEU A 278 -2.54 4.29 30.42
CA LEU A 278 -1.23 3.67 30.52
C LEU A 278 -0.69 3.27 29.14
N GLY A 279 -1.52 2.68 28.29
CA GLY A 279 -1.17 2.36 26.91
C GLY A 279 -0.81 3.62 26.11
N GLU A 280 -1.60 4.68 26.26
CA GLU A 280 -1.33 5.97 25.62
C GLU A 280 0.01 6.57 26.07
N ASN A 281 0.29 6.59 27.38
CA ASN A 281 1.56 7.10 27.91
C ASN A 281 2.77 6.31 27.39
N ARG A 282 2.67 4.98 27.28
CA ARG A 282 3.73 4.15 26.68
C ARG A 282 4.03 4.56 25.24
N ALA A 283 2.99 4.67 24.42
CA ALA A 283 3.12 5.06 23.03
C ALA A 283 3.63 6.50 22.86
N LEU A 284 3.19 7.43 23.72
CA LEU A 284 3.69 8.82 23.73
C LEU A 284 5.18 8.89 24.11
N ASN A 285 5.65 8.10 25.08
CA ASN A 285 7.06 8.09 25.44
C ASN A 285 7.93 7.53 24.30
N VAL A 286 7.44 6.52 23.57
CA VAL A 286 8.10 6.05 22.34
C VAL A 286 8.13 7.16 21.28
N LYS A 287 6.99 7.86 21.09
CA LYS A 287 6.88 8.98 20.16
C LYS A 287 7.88 10.08 20.48
N GLU A 288 8.03 10.47 21.75
CA GLU A 288 8.98 11.51 22.17
C GLU A 288 10.41 11.19 21.75
N VAL A 289 10.83 9.93 21.90
CA VAL A 289 12.17 9.47 21.46
C VAL A 289 12.30 9.54 19.94
N LEU A 290 11.28 9.12 19.19
CA LEU A 290 11.26 9.25 17.72
C LEU A 290 11.21 10.71 17.26
N GLY A 291 10.60 11.60 18.03
CA GLY A 291 10.56 13.03 17.80
C GLY A 291 11.95 13.68 17.74
N LEU A 292 12.92 13.14 18.48
CA LEU A 292 14.33 13.56 18.41
C LEU A 292 14.97 13.34 17.03
N TYR A 293 14.35 12.49 16.19
CA TYR A 293 14.75 12.17 14.83
C TYR A 293 13.91 12.90 13.76
N ASN A 294 13.09 13.89 14.18
CA ASN A 294 12.17 14.66 13.34
C ASN A 294 11.07 13.82 12.67
N LEU A 295 10.59 12.78 13.34
CA LEU A 295 9.54 11.89 12.84
C LEU A 295 8.15 12.18 13.41
N GLU A 296 8.01 13.20 14.28
CA GLU A 296 6.78 13.52 15.03
C GLU A 296 5.53 13.63 14.15
N ASP A 297 5.66 14.25 12.98
CA ASP A 297 4.55 14.50 12.04
C ASP A 297 4.09 13.24 11.28
N ARG A 298 4.94 12.20 11.27
CA ARG A 298 4.68 10.90 10.61
C ARG A 298 4.20 9.83 11.59
N ILE A 299 3.95 10.22 12.84
CA ILE A 299 3.60 9.30 13.92
C ILE A 299 2.25 9.65 14.51
N VAL A 300 1.36 8.67 14.50
CA VAL A 300 0.07 8.71 15.21
C VAL A 300 0.13 7.77 16.41
N VAL A 301 -0.49 8.16 17.52
CA VAL A 301 -0.59 7.34 18.73
C VAL A 301 -2.03 6.91 18.91
N VAL A 302 -2.23 5.61 19.12
CA VAL A 302 -3.53 5.01 19.47
C VAL A 302 -3.31 4.15 20.70
N SER A 303 -4.25 4.19 21.65
CA SER A 303 -4.26 3.24 22.76
C SER A 303 -5.47 2.34 22.70
N TYR A 304 -5.22 1.04 22.85
CA TYR A 304 -6.27 0.04 23.01
C TYR A 304 -6.44 -0.40 24.46
N GLY A 305 -5.57 0.05 25.37
CA GLY A 305 -5.55 -0.41 26.76
C GLY A 305 -5.56 -1.95 26.84
N GLU A 306 -6.55 -2.51 27.53
CA GLU A 306 -6.74 -3.96 27.70
C GLU A 306 -7.65 -4.62 26.66
N GLU A 307 -8.18 -3.86 25.69
CA GLU A 307 -9.23 -4.32 24.77
C GLU A 307 -8.73 -5.28 23.67
N GLN A 308 -7.43 -5.23 23.37
CA GLN A 308 -6.78 -6.03 22.30
C GLN A 308 -5.62 -6.88 22.87
N PRO A 309 -5.92 -7.92 23.68
CA PRO A 309 -4.90 -8.81 24.25
C PRO A 309 -4.38 -9.82 23.20
N ILE A 310 -3.06 -9.99 23.13
CA ILE A 310 -2.44 -11.06 22.32
C ILE A 310 -2.69 -12.42 22.97
N LEU A 311 -2.48 -12.51 24.29
CA LEU A 311 -2.67 -13.74 25.02
C LEU A 311 -3.80 -13.55 26.04
N THR A 312 -4.89 -14.27 25.81
CA THR A 312 -6.01 -14.30 26.76
C THR A 312 -5.64 -15.20 27.93
N GLY A 313 -5.39 -14.60 29.09
CA GLY A 313 -5.08 -15.35 30.31
C GLY A 313 -4.77 -14.46 31.50
N SER A 314 -5.20 -14.90 32.68
CA SER A 314 -4.96 -14.18 33.94
C SER A 314 -3.71 -14.72 34.65
N ASN A 315 -2.57 -14.65 33.97
CA ASN A 315 -1.27 -15.10 34.50
C ASN A 315 -0.13 -14.20 33.99
N GLU A 316 1.04 -14.28 34.64
CA GLU A 316 2.15 -13.38 34.33
C GLU A 316 2.66 -13.53 32.89
N GLU A 317 2.62 -14.73 32.30
CA GLU A 317 3.02 -14.92 30.90
C GLU A 317 2.13 -14.13 29.94
N ALA A 318 0.81 -14.14 30.18
CA ALA A 318 -0.14 -13.37 29.39
C ALA A 318 -0.01 -11.87 29.64
N TRP A 319 0.14 -11.45 30.90
CA TRP A 319 0.29 -10.05 31.24
C TRP A 319 1.57 -9.46 30.64
N GLU A 320 2.69 -10.17 30.68
CA GLU A 320 3.95 -9.73 30.07
C GLU A 320 3.81 -9.50 28.57
N LYS A 321 3.16 -10.41 27.85
CA LYS A 321 2.91 -10.26 26.41
C LYS A 321 1.93 -9.15 26.08
N ASN A 322 1.01 -8.82 26.99
CA ASN A 322 -0.01 -7.78 26.76
C ASN A 322 0.48 -6.36 27.10
N ARG A 323 1.54 -6.22 27.92
CA ARG A 323 2.19 -4.93 28.21
C ARG A 323 3.16 -4.54 27.10
N ARG A 324 2.67 -3.86 26.06
CA ARG A 324 3.48 -3.57 24.87
C ARG A 324 3.07 -2.30 24.14
N VAL A 325 3.95 -1.86 23.26
CA VAL A 325 3.66 -0.96 22.15
C VAL A 325 3.98 -1.69 20.85
N GLU A 326 3.04 -1.68 19.90
CA GLU A 326 3.25 -2.20 18.55
C GLU A 326 3.57 -1.06 17.58
N PHE A 327 4.49 -1.33 16.65
CA PHE A 327 4.89 -0.44 15.57
C PHE A 327 4.15 -0.87 14.30
N SER A 328 3.05 -0.17 13.99
CA SER A 328 2.17 -0.48 12.86
C SER A 328 2.39 0.51 11.72
N TYR A 329 2.98 0.05 10.62
CA TYR A 329 3.30 0.88 9.46
C TYR A 329 2.14 0.93 8.47
N TYR A 330 1.93 2.08 7.84
CA TYR A 330 0.91 2.32 6.83
C TYR A 330 1.30 3.49 5.93
#